data_AF-A0A7K4KZC5-F1
#
_entry.id   AF-A0A7K4KZC5-F1
#
_cell.length_a   1.000
_cell.length_b   1.000
_cell.length_c   1.000
_cell.angle_alpha   90.00
_cell.angle_beta   90.00
_cell.angle_gamma   90.00
#
_symmetry.space_group_name_H-M   'P 1'
#
loop_
_entity.id
_entity.type
_entity.pdbx_description
1 polymer ?
#
loop_
_entity_poly.entity_id
_entity_poly.type
_entity_poly.pdbx_seq_one_letter_code
_entity_poly.pdbx_strand_id
1 'polypeptide(L)' 'QVMEAFEAAERQPKPSPRLLFSDVYAEMPPHLQRQQAALARHLRRYGEHYPLQHFEQ' A
#
# COMPACT_ATOMS: atom_id res chain seq x y z
N GLN A 1 19.59 16.96 -13.85
CA GLN A 1 18.12 17.00 -13.89
C GLN A 1 17.51 15.60 -14.00
N VAL A 2 17.76 14.79 -15.04
CA VAL A 2 17.19 13.42 -15.12
C VAL A 2 17.74 12.47 -14.04
N MET A 3 19.06 12.41 -13.85
CA MET A 3 19.67 11.54 -12.84
C MET A 3 19.25 11.88 -11.41
N GLU A 4 19.13 13.18 -11.10
CA GLU A 4 18.68 13.67 -9.80
C GLU A 4 17.21 13.29 -9.52
N ALA A 5 16.33 13.44 -10.51
CA ALA A 5 14.93 13.01 -10.39
C ALA A 5 14.82 11.48 -10.22
N PHE A 6 15.68 10.71 -10.91
CA PHE A 6 15.73 9.26 -10.79
C PHE A 6 16.14 8.82 -9.38
N GLU A 7 17.24 9.37 -8.87
CA GLU A 7 17.70 9.09 -7.51
C GLU A 7 16.69 9.51 -6.43
N ALA A 8 15.94 10.60 -6.66
CA ALA A 8 14.88 11.01 -5.76
C ALA A 8 13.73 10.00 -5.74
N ALA A 9 13.31 9.51 -6.92
CA ALA A 9 12.24 8.53 -7.05
C ALA A 9 12.60 7.16 -6.46
N GLU A 10 13.85 6.70 -6.58
CA GLU A 10 14.29 5.42 -6.00
C GLU A 10 14.25 5.39 -4.47
N ARG A 11 14.43 6.55 -3.82
CA ARG A 11 14.41 6.67 -2.36
C ARG A 11 12.99 6.81 -1.79
N GLN A 12 12.00 7.06 -2.64
CA GLN A 12 10.62 7.22 -2.18
C GLN A 12 10.04 5.86 -1.74
N PRO A 13 9.37 5.81 -0.58
CA PRO A 13 8.63 4.62 -0.19
C PRO A 13 7.47 4.38 -1.17
N LYS A 14 7.08 3.13 -1.30
CA LYS A 14 5.91 2.71 -2.08
C LYS A 14 4.63 3.20 -1.40
N PRO A 15 3.58 3.54 -2.15
CA PRO A 15 2.31 3.96 -1.58
C PRO A 15 1.70 2.86 -0.69
N SER A 16 0.98 3.25 0.37
CA SER A 16 0.39 2.31 1.33
C SER A 16 -0.38 1.16 0.65
N PRO A 17 -0.24 -0.11 1.10
CA PRO A 17 -0.99 -1.24 0.55
C PRO A 17 -2.52 -1.09 0.63
N ARG A 18 -3.02 -0.17 1.45
CA ARG A 18 -4.46 0.15 1.55
C ARG A 18 -5.01 0.75 0.26
N LEU A 19 -4.18 1.45 -0.50
CA LEU A 19 -4.54 2.07 -1.78
C LEU A 19 -4.82 1.05 -2.88
N LEU A 20 -4.47 -0.23 -2.68
CA LEU A 20 -4.85 -1.32 -3.59
C LEU A 20 -6.38 -1.45 -3.77
N PHE A 21 -7.16 -1.00 -2.78
CA PHE A 21 -8.61 -1.15 -2.74
C PHE A 21 -9.37 0.14 -3.06
N SER A 22 -8.70 1.29 -3.08
CA SER A 22 -9.31 2.58 -3.47
C SER A 22 -9.39 2.70 -4.99
N ASP A 23 -10.23 3.63 -5.45
CA ASP A 23 -10.37 4.01 -6.87
C ASP A 23 -10.83 2.89 -7.84
N VAL A 24 -11.18 1.71 -7.31
CA VAL A 24 -11.85 0.63 -8.07
C VAL A 24 -13.26 1.08 -8.48
N TYR A 25 -13.93 1.79 -7.59
CA TYR A 25 -15.22 2.45 -7.80
C TYR A 25 -15.14 3.85 -7.18
N ALA A 26 -16.07 4.74 -7.56
CA ALA A 26 -16.17 6.07 -6.97
C ALA A 26 -16.32 6.02 -5.44
N GLU A 27 -17.07 5.03 -4.94
CA GLU A 27 -17.19 4.72 -3.52
C GLU A 27 -16.85 3.26 -3.27
N MET A 28 -16.07 2.98 -2.23
CA MET A 28 -15.64 1.62 -1.92
C MET A 28 -16.83 0.78 -1.43
N PRO A 29 -17.27 -0.26 -2.19
CA PRO A 29 -18.41 -1.07 -1.80
C PRO A 29 -18.11 -1.91 -0.55
N PRO A 30 -19.13 -2.34 0.23
CA PRO A 30 -18.93 -3.02 1.51
C PRO A 30 -18.07 -4.29 1.44
N HIS A 31 -18.11 -5.02 0.33
CA HIS A 31 -17.28 -6.22 0.17
C HIS A 31 -15.79 -5.89 0.01
N LEU A 32 -15.43 -4.80 -0.68
CA LEU A 32 -14.04 -4.34 -0.79
C LEU A 32 -13.53 -3.79 0.55
N GLN A 33 -14.36 -3.09 1.31
CA GLN A 33 -14.01 -2.66 2.67
C GLN A 33 -13.69 -3.87 3.58
N ARG A 34 -14.49 -4.95 3.48
CA ARG A 34 -14.22 -6.20 4.23
C ARG A 34 -12.90 -6.85 3.82
N GLN A 35 -12.56 -6.83 2.53
CA GLN A 35 -11.29 -7.36 2.01
C GLN A 35 -10.10 -6.52 2.49
N GLN A 36 -10.19 -5.19 2.42
CA GLN A 36 -9.17 -4.29 2.94
C GLN A 36 -8.95 -4.52 4.45
N ALA A 37 -10.03 -4.66 5.23
CA ALA A 37 -9.95 -4.97 6.65
C ALA A 37 -9.35 -6.36 6.94
N ALA A 38 -9.62 -7.35 6.09
CA ALA A 38 -9.02 -8.68 6.19
C ALA A 38 -7.50 -8.63 5.95
N LEU A 39 -7.05 -7.91 4.92
CA LEU A 39 -5.62 -7.68 4.69
C LEU A 39 -4.97 -6.95 5.88
N ALA A 40 -5.62 -5.91 6.41
CA ALA A 40 -5.11 -5.19 7.57
C ALA A 40 -4.97 -6.08 8.83
N ARG A 41 -5.88 -7.06 9.03
CA ARG A 41 -5.73 -8.07 10.08
C ARG A 41 -4.58 -9.05 9.79
N HIS A 42 -4.46 -9.48 8.53
CA HIS A 42 -3.42 -10.40 8.08
C HIS A 42 -2.03 -9.80 8.29
N LEU A 43 -1.79 -8.57 7.82
CA LEU A 43 -0.51 -7.89 7.95
C LEU A 43 -0.17 -7.55 9.41
N ARG A 44 -1.16 -7.34 10.29
CA ARG A 44 -0.90 -7.21 11.72
C ARG A 44 -0.37 -8.48 12.37
N ARG A 45 -0.82 -9.65 11.89
CA ARG A 45 -0.43 -10.95 12.45
C ARG A 45 0.79 -11.56 11.76
N TYR A 46 0.95 -11.35 10.46
CA TYR A 46 1.92 -12.01 9.59
C TYR A 46 2.78 -11.01 8.82
N GLY A 47 2.85 -9.76 9.28
CA GLY A 47 3.55 -8.67 8.59
C GLY A 47 5.04 -8.91 8.40
N GLU A 48 5.65 -9.72 9.27
CA GLU A 48 7.06 -10.14 9.17
C GLU A 48 7.39 -10.89 7.87
N HIS A 49 6.39 -11.47 7.21
CA HIS A 49 6.56 -12.15 5.92
C HIS A 49 6.39 -11.23 4.71
N TYR A 50 6.15 -9.92 4.92
CA TYR A 50 5.92 -8.94 3.86
C TYR A 50 6.93 -7.79 3.96
N PRO A 51 7.37 -7.21 2.83
CA PRO A 51 8.36 -6.14 2.81
C PRO A 51 7.75 -4.78 3.18
N LEU A 52 7.09 -4.67 4.34
CA LEU A 52 6.33 -3.49 4.78
C LEU A 52 7.21 -2.25 5.01
N GLN A 53 8.51 -2.45 5.24
CA GLN A 53 9.48 -1.36 5.43
C GLN A 53 9.67 -0.46 4.19
N HIS A 54 9.31 -0.95 3.00
CA HIS A 54 9.40 -0.17 1.76
C HIS A 54 8.11 0.59 1.44
N PHE A 55 7.08 0.50 2.30
CA PHE A 55 5.79 1.12 2.08
C PHE A 55 5.56 2.27 3.05
N GLU A 56 4.79 3.26 2.62
CA GLU A 56 4.27 4.31 3.48
C GLU A 56 3.39 3.71 4.61
N GLN A 57 3.61 4.20 5.83
CA GLN A 57 2.90 3.79 7.05
C GLN A 57 1.48 4.38 7.10
#